data_AF-A0A2D9S9Y6-F1
#
_entry.id   AF-A0A2D9S9Y6-F1
#
_cell.length_a   1.000
_cell.length_b   1.000
_cell.length_c   1.000
_cell.angle_alpha   90.00
_cell.angle_beta   90.00
_cell.angle_gamma   90.00
#
_symmetry.space_group_name_H-M   'P 1'
#
loop_
_entity.id
_entity.type
_entity.pdbx_description
1 polymer ?
#
loop_
_entity_poly.entity_id
_entity_poly.type
_entity_poly.pdbx_seq_one_letter_code
_entity_poly.pdbx_strand_id
1 'polypeptide(L)'
;MTIEDLPGVGPATAEKLREAGFEELLAIAVMSPMELAEQAELGEAVSSKIIQAAKKLANIGGFISGNALLERRKTVQKLTSGTSAMDELLGGGFETQSICEVFGEFGSGKTQIGHQLAVNTILPTSQGGLNGEVFYIDTEDTFRPERIAQMAEAVGMDPQDALDRIHVARAYNSAHQMLLVDEIKRMAKSIDVKLVIVDSLTSHFRAEFVGRGM
;
A
#
# COMPACT_ATOMS: atom_id res chain seq x y z
N MET A 1 9.51 19.77 -1.05
CA MET A 1 10.86 19.58 -0.49
C MET A 1 11.30 18.20 -0.89
N THR A 2 12.43 18.09 -1.57
CA THR A 2 12.99 16.83 -2.06
C THR A 2 14.28 16.52 -1.30
N ILE A 3 14.88 15.35 -1.53
CA ILE A 3 16.14 14.95 -0.88
C ILE A 3 17.31 15.88 -1.22
N GLU A 4 17.25 16.59 -2.35
CA GLU A 4 18.25 17.57 -2.79
C GLU A 4 18.22 18.86 -1.95
N ASP A 5 17.13 19.11 -1.22
CA ASP A 5 17.03 20.24 -0.29
C ASP A 5 17.76 19.97 1.04
N LEU A 6 18.28 18.75 1.25
CA LEU A 6 18.95 18.38 2.49
C LEU A 6 20.37 18.97 2.57
N PRO A 7 20.70 19.74 3.63
CA PRO A 7 22.05 20.19 3.87
C PRO A 7 23.06 19.04 3.88
N GLY A 8 24.07 19.13 3.02
CA GLY A 8 25.13 18.13 2.90
C GLY A 8 24.80 16.96 1.95
N VAL A 9 23.66 16.99 1.27
CA VAL A 9 23.34 16.06 0.17
C VAL A 9 23.71 16.73 -1.15
N GLY A 10 24.84 16.30 -1.73
CA GLY A 10 25.22 16.66 -3.09
C GLY A 10 24.60 15.72 -4.14
N PRO A 11 24.78 15.97 -5.45
CA PRO A 11 24.19 15.17 -6.52
C PRO A 11 24.47 13.67 -6.42
N ALA A 12 25.71 13.28 -6.12
CA ALA A 12 26.09 11.88 -5.97
C ALA A 12 25.44 11.20 -4.75
N THR A 13 25.30 11.93 -3.64
CA THR A 13 24.60 11.42 -2.45
C THR A 13 23.11 11.27 -2.71
N ALA A 14 22.51 12.24 -3.42
CA ALA A 14 21.10 12.17 -3.82
C ALA A 14 20.83 10.98 -4.75
N GLU A 15 21.72 10.70 -5.68
CA GLU A 15 21.63 9.54 -6.58
C GLU A 15 21.64 8.22 -5.81
N LYS A 16 22.62 8.04 -4.91
CA LYS A 16 22.68 6.86 -4.02
C LYS A 16 21.43 6.67 -3.17
N LEU A 17 20.89 7.77 -2.63
CA LEU A 17 19.64 7.73 -1.86
C LEU A 17 18.46 7.27 -2.73
N ARG A 18 18.34 7.77 -3.97
CA ARG A 18 17.28 7.33 -4.90
C ARG A 18 17.44 5.88 -5.32
N GLU A 19 18.65 5.44 -5.61
CA GLU A 19 18.95 4.04 -5.95
C GLU A 19 18.58 3.09 -4.82
N ALA A 20 18.78 3.53 -3.57
CA ALA A 20 18.35 2.82 -2.36
C ALA A 20 16.85 2.96 -2.05
N GLY A 21 16.06 3.66 -2.89
CA GLY A 21 14.62 3.82 -2.72
C GLY A 21 14.19 4.97 -1.80
N PHE A 22 15.12 5.82 -1.35
CA PHE A 22 14.84 6.97 -0.50
C PHE A 22 14.55 8.23 -1.32
N GLU A 23 13.29 8.37 -1.74
CA GLU A 23 12.84 9.55 -2.50
C GLU A 23 12.14 10.59 -1.60
N GLU A 24 11.66 10.16 -0.43
CA GLU A 24 10.93 11.01 0.50
C GLU A 24 11.74 11.29 1.77
N LEU A 25 11.71 12.55 2.22
CA LEU A 25 12.40 12.98 3.45
C LEU A 25 11.90 12.21 4.69
N LEU A 26 10.62 11.83 4.71
CA LEU A 26 10.03 11.07 5.81
C LEU A 26 10.66 9.67 5.91
N ALA A 27 10.84 8.99 4.77
CA ALA A 27 11.44 7.65 4.72
C ALA A 27 12.85 7.66 5.29
N ILE A 28 13.68 8.63 4.90
CA ILE A 28 15.03 8.82 5.43
C ILE A 28 15.03 9.05 6.93
N ALA A 29 14.11 9.88 7.40
CA ALA A 29 14.23 10.44 8.73
C ALA A 29 13.69 9.55 9.86
N VAL A 30 12.97 8.48 9.52
CA VAL A 30 12.59 7.42 10.46
C VAL A 30 13.63 6.30 10.55
N MET A 31 14.67 6.33 9.72
CA MET A 31 15.73 5.32 9.75
C MET A 31 16.70 5.49 10.91
N SER A 32 17.40 4.41 11.24
CA SER A 32 18.65 4.50 11.99
C SER A 32 19.84 4.88 11.08
N PRO A 33 20.89 5.54 11.63
CA PRO A 33 22.09 5.87 10.87
C PRO A 33 22.78 4.66 10.23
N MET A 34 22.76 3.51 10.90
CA MET A 34 23.37 2.27 10.44
C MET A 34 22.64 1.70 9.22
N GLU A 35 21.32 1.59 9.28
CA GLU A 35 20.51 1.08 8.16
C GLU A 35 20.63 1.99 6.93
N LEU A 36 20.60 3.31 7.10
CA LEU A 36 20.75 4.24 5.98
C LEU A 36 22.16 4.16 5.36
N ALA A 37 23.19 4.02 6.20
CA ALA A 37 24.57 3.85 5.74
C ALA A 37 24.75 2.58 4.89
N GLU A 38 24.15 1.47 5.33
CA GLU A 38 24.18 0.20 4.62
C GLU A 38 23.41 0.27 3.31
N GLN A 39 22.15 0.72 3.33
CA GLN A 39 21.29 0.70 2.15
C GLN A 39 21.71 1.70 1.06
N ALA A 40 22.17 2.89 1.45
CA ALA A 40 22.60 3.93 0.50
C ALA A 40 24.11 3.96 0.25
N GLU A 41 24.87 2.99 0.78
CA GLU A 41 26.34 2.93 0.68
C GLU A 41 27.01 4.26 1.08
N LEU A 42 26.63 4.78 2.25
CA LEU A 42 27.11 6.03 2.83
C LEU A 42 27.90 5.75 4.11
N GLY A 43 28.72 6.72 4.55
CA GLY A 43 29.34 6.66 5.87
C GLY A 43 28.32 6.99 6.98
N GLU A 44 28.37 6.27 8.10
CA GLU A 44 27.41 6.42 9.21
C GLU A 44 27.30 7.88 9.74
N ALA A 45 28.42 8.60 9.81
CA ALA A 45 28.44 10.00 10.20
C ALA A 45 27.71 10.92 9.20
N VAL A 46 27.75 10.60 7.91
CA VAL A 46 27.01 11.30 6.85
C VAL A 46 25.53 10.94 6.97
N SER A 47 25.20 9.65 7.09
CA SER A 47 23.82 9.18 7.30
C SER A 47 23.15 9.83 8.49
N SER A 48 23.84 9.92 9.64
CA SER A 48 23.34 10.60 10.84
C SER A 48 23.01 12.08 10.57
N LYS A 49 23.87 12.81 9.85
CA LYS A 49 23.61 14.22 9.49
C LYS A 49 22.41 14.35 8.55
N ILE A 50 22.30 13.48 7.55
CA ILE A 50 21.20 13.44 6.59
C ILE A 50 19.87 13.17 7.33
N ILE A 51 19.82 12.18 8.22
CA ILE A 51 18.64 11.87 9.04
C ILE A 51 18.24 13.07 9.90
N GLN A 52 19.19 13.73 10.57
CA GLN A 52 18.90 14.90 11.40
C GLN A 52 18.36 16.08 10.58
N ALA A 53 18.92 16.31 9.39
CA ALA A 53 18.41 17.31 8.46
C ALA A 53 17.00 16.97 7.98
N ALA A 54 16.76 15.71 7.61
CA ALA A 54 15.48 15.22 7.15
C ALA A 54 14.41 15.30 8.26
N LYS A 55 14.74 15.00 9.52
CA LYS A 55 13.85 15.22 10.67
C LYS A 55 13.38 16.67 10.81
N LYS A 56 14.28 17.63 10.57
CA LYS A 56 13.96 19.07 10.63
C LYS A 56 13.09 19.53 9.46
N LEU A 57 13.40 19.06 8.25
CA LEU A 57 12.72 19.47 7.00
C LEU A 57 11.39 18.76 6.77
N ALA A 58 11.30 17.46 7.06
CA ALA A 58 10.10 16.66 6.85
C ALA A 58 8.99 16.90 7.88
N ASN A 59 9.20 17.78 8.86
CA ASN A 59 8.24 18.11 9.91
C ASN A 59 7.62 16.86 10.57
N ILE A 60 8.47 15.91 10.96
CA ILE A 60 8.09 14.56 11.43
C ILE A 60 7.46 14.60 12.81
N GLY A 61 7.58 15.73 13.51
CA GLY A 61 6.85 16.06 14.73
C GLY A 61 5.74 17.09 14.51
N GLY A 62 5.30 17.29 13.26
CA GLY A 62 4.36 18.33 12.88
C GLY A 62 2.96 18.07 13.41
N PHE A 63 2.69 18.50 14.64
CA PHE A 63 1.32 18.61 15.14
C PHE A 63 0.54 19.54 14.22
N ILE A 64 -0.54 19.03 13.65
CA ILE A 64 -1.51 19.83 12.90
C ILE A 64 -2.73 20.07 13.79
N SER A 65 -3.45 21.18 13.55
CA SER A 65 -4.73 21.41 14.24
C SER A 65 -5.77 20.38 13.80
N GLY A 66 -6.76 20.11 14.65
CA GLY A 66 -7.90 19.24 14.29
C GLY A 66 -8.60 19.70 13.02
N ASN A 67 -8.70 21.02 12.79
CA ASN A 67 -9.26 21.57 11.55
C ASN A 67 -8.42 21.23 10.32
N ALA A 68 -7.08 21.34 10.41
CA ALA A 68 -6.21 20.96 9.29
C ALA A 68 -6.31 19.45 8.97
N LEU A 69 -6.44 18.60 9.99
CA LEU A 69 -6.70 17.18 9.79
C LEU A 69 -8.08 16.92 9.17
N LEU A 70 -9.12 17.62 9.63
CA LEU A 70 -10.47 17.52 9.09
C LEU A 70 -10.52 17.92 7.61
N GLU A 71 -9.85 19.01 7.23
CA GLU A 71 -9.74 19.42 5.82
C GLU A 71 -9.02 18.36 4.98
N ARG A 72 -7.93 17.76 5.48
CA ARG A 72 -7.26 16.65 4.80
C ARG A 72 -8.20 15.45 4.61
N ARG A 73 -8.99 15.10 5.63
CA ARG A 73 -9.94 13.97 5.54
C ARG A 73 -11.03 14.16 4.48
N LYS A 74 -11.28 15.38 3.99
CA LYS A 74 -12.23 15.61 2.87
C LYS A 74 -11.75 15.01 1.54
N THR A 75 -10.46 14.70 1.40
CA THR A 75 -9.92 14.04 0.20
C THR A 75 -10.01 12.52 0.26
N VAL A 76 -10.43 11.94 1.40
CA VAL A 76 -10.64 10.50 1.55
C VAL A 76 -11.81 10.09 0.68
N GLN A 77 -11.51 9.24 -0.28
CA GLN A 77 -12.50 8.55 -1.11
C GLN A 77 -12.96 7.27 -0.41
N LYS A 78 -14.18 6.83 -0.69
CA LYS A 78 -14.79 5.62 -0.15
C LYS A 78 -15.18 4.67 -1.28
N LEU A 79 -14.76 3.43 -1.14
CA LEU A 79 -15.06 2.33 -2.06
C LEU A 79 -16.25 1.53 -1.53
N THR A 80 -17.31 1.41 -2.31
CA THR A 80 -18.47 0.59 -1.94
C THR A 80 -18.07 -0.87 -1.78
N SER A 81 -18.69 -1.55 -0.82
CA SER A 81 -18.62 -3.00 -0.69
C SER A 81 -19.58 -3.74 -1.61
N GLY A 82 -20.49 -3.05 -2.29
CA GLY A 82 -21.62 -3.64 -3.02
C GLY A 82 -22.83 -3.99 -2.15
N THR A 83 -22.79 -3.74 -0.82
CA THR A 83 -23.87 -4.06 0.12
C THR A 83 -24.14 -2.87 1.03
N SER A 84 -25.36 -2.33 0.99
CA SER A 84 -25.74 -1.15 1.79
C SER A 84 -25.49 -1.32 3.29
N ALA A 85 -25.81 -2.49 3.85
CA ALA A 85 -25.63 -2.75 5.28
C ALA A 85 -24.14 -2.68 5.72
N MET A 86 -23.22 -3.14 4.87
CA MET A 86 -21.79 -3.09 5.17
C MET A 86 -21.23 -1.70 4.93
N ASP A 87 -21.67 -1.02 3.88
CA ASP A 87 -21.29 0.37 3.65
C ASP A 87 -21.79 1.28 4.78
N GLU A 88 -23.01 1.11 5.26
CA GLU A 88 -23.54 1.83 6.43
C GLU A 88 -22.71 1.57 7.68
N LEU A 89 -22.35 0.30 7.95
CA LEU A 89 -21.48 -0.08 9.06
C LEU A 89 -20.11 0.60 9.00
N LEU A 90 -19.54 0.73 7.79
CA LEU A 90 -18.25 1.38 7.54
C LEU A 90 -18.37 2.90 7.37
N GLY A 91 -19.57 3.47 7.49
CA GLY A 91 -19.80 4.90 7.31
C GLY A 91 -19.65 5.39 5.87
N GLY A 92 -19.96 4.55 4.88
CA GLY A 92 -20.01 4.86 3.45
C GLY A 92 -19.11 3.99 2.57
N GLY A 93 -18.47 2.95 3.12
CA GLY A 93 -17.57 2.04 2.40
C GLY A 93 -16.13 2.07 2.91
N PHE A 94 -15.23 1.37 2.21
CA PHE A 94 -13.82 1.24 2.57
C PHE A 94 -13.05 2.52 2.25
N GLU A 95 -12.37 3.11 3.22
CA GLU A 95 -11.67 4.39 3.07
C GLU A 95 -10.29 4.23 2.40
N THR A 96 -10.01 5.06 1.40
CA THR A 96 -8.63 5.33 0.96
C THR A 96 -7.82 5.99 2.08
N GLN A 97 -6.48 6.01 1.95
CA GLN A 97 -5.57 6.53 2.99
C GLN A 97 -5.73 5.80 4.35
N SER A 98 -6.18 4.55 4.32
CA SER A 98 -6.35 3.70 5.49
C SER A 98 -5.89 2.27 5.20
N ILE A 99 -5.65 1.50 6.25
CA ILE A 99 -5.50 0.04 6.17
C ILE A 99 -6.75 -0.56 6.82
N CYS A 100 -7.47 -1.39 6.08
CA CYS A 100 -8.62 -2.13 6.58
C CYS A 100 -8.26 -3.61 6.68
N GLU A 101 -8.35 -4.18 7.87
CA GLU A 101 -8.12 -5.60 8.12
C GLU A 101 -9.46 -6.34 8.20
N VAL A 102 -9.60 -7.38 7.38
CA VAL A 102 -10.76 -8.29 7.40
C VAL A 102 -10.29 -9.66 7.88
N PHE A 103 -10.61 -10.02 9.13
CA PHE A 103 -10.17 -11.27 9.76
C PHE A 103 -11.36 -12.18 10.14
N GLY A 104 -11.08 -13.47 10.32
CA GLY A 104 -12.09 -14.48 10.64
C GLY A 104 -11.66 -15.88 10.22
N GLU A 105 -12.46 -16.89 10.55
CA GLU A 105 -12.19 -18.30 10.24
C GLU A 105 -12.11 -18.58 8.73
N PHE A 106 -11.49 -19.69 8.34
CA PHE A 106 -11.50 -20.14 6.95
C PHE A 106 -12.95 -20.26 6.44
N GLY A 107 -13.21 -19.80 5.20
CA GLY A 107 -14.56 -19.80 4.63
C GLY A 107 -15.48 -18.66 5.10
N SER A 108 -15.03 -17.76 5.98
CA SER A 108 -15.84 -16.61 6.46
C SER A 108 -16.09 -15.50 5.42
N GLY A 109 -15.61 -15.66 4.19
CA GLY A 109 -15.82 -14.69 3.09
C GLY A 109 -14.74 -13.63 2.90
N LYS A 110 -13.62 -13.66 3.64
CA LYS A 110 -12.51 -12.68 3.51
C LYS A 110 -12.03 -12.51 2.06
N THR A 111 -11.67 -13.61 1.41
CA THR A 111 -11.24 -13.63 0.02
C THR A 111 -12.33 -13.12 -0.93
N GLN A 112 -13.62 -13.41 -0.65
CA GLN A 112 -14.73 -12.89 -1.47
C GLN A 112 -14.83 -11.36 -1.36
N ILE A 113 -14.62 -10.80 -0.17
CA ILE A 113 -14.55 -9.35 0.03
C ILE A 113 -13.38 -8.78 -0.78
N GLY A 114 -12.19 -9.41 -0.72
CA GLY A 114 -11.04 -9.00 -1.53
C GLY A 114 -11.35 -8.96 -3.04
N HIS A 115 -11.91 -10.04 -3.59
CA HIS A 115 -12.31 -10.10 -5.00
C HIS A 115 -13.35 -9.04 -5.36
N GLN A 116 -14.36 -8.85 -4.51
CA GLN A 116 -15.43 -7.87 -4.75
C GLN A 116 -14.87 -6.44 -4.73
N LEU A 117 -13.99 -6.10 -3.79
CA LEU A 117 -13.37 -4.78 -3.73
C LEU A 117 -12.44 -4.55 -4.93
N ALA A 118 -11.77 -5.59 -5.44
CA ALA A 118 -10.97 -5.48 -6.66
C ALA A 118 -11.83 -5.04 -7.86
N VAL A 119 -12.97 -5.69 -8.08
CA VAL A 119 -13.92 -5.31 -9.15
C VAL A 119 -14.52 -3.93 -8.89
N ASN A 120 -14.96 -3.65 -7.66
CA ASN A 120 -15.58 -2.37 -7.34
C ASN A 120 -14.62 -1.19 -7.53
N THR A 121 -13.32 -1.38 -7.32
CA THR A 121 -12.31 -0.31 -7.49
C THR A 121 -12.29 0.23 -8.91
N ILE A 122 -12.52 -0.64 -9.88
CA ILE A 122 -12.48 -0.34 -11.32
C ILE A 122 -13.71 0.45 -11.75
N LEU A 123 -14.83 0.29 -11.05
CA LEU A 123 -16.07 1.00 -11.37
C LEU A 123 -15.88 2.53 -11.34
N PRO A 124 -16.68 3.27 -12.12
CA PRO A 124 -16.72 4.73 -12.03
C PRO A 124 -17.07 5.20 -10.61
N THR A 125 -16.58 6.38 -10.24
CA THR A 125 -16.89 7.02 -8.95
C THR A 125 -18.39 7.27 -8.75
N SER A 126 -19.13 7.48 -9.85
CA SER A 126 -20.60 7.61 -9.81
C SER A 126 -21.32 6.32 -9.41
N GLN A 127 -20.64 5.17 -9.42
CA GLN A 127 -21.16 3.87 -9.00
C GLN A 127 -20.51 3.37 -7.69
N GLY A 128 -19.81 4.25 -6.97
CA GLY A 128 -19.14 3.90 -5.72
C GLY A 128 -17.77 3.25 -5.89
N GLY A 129 -17.24 3.18 -7.12
CA GLY A 129 -15.87 2.78 -7.39
C GLY A 129 -14.87 3.94 -7.31
N LEU A 130 -13.64 3.69 -7.73
CA LEU A 130 -12.56 4.69 -7.71
C LEU A 130 -11.95 4.95 -9.09
N ASN A 131 -12.44 4.26 -10.12
CA ASN A 131 -11.91 4.26 -11.48
C ASN A 131 -10.38 4.05 -11.51
N GLY A 132 -9.86 3.19 -10.63
CA GLY A 132 -8.43 2.93 -10.48
C GLY A 132 -8.04 1.49 -10.73
N GLU A 133 -6.76 1.20 -10.58
CA GLU A 133 -6.19 -0.13 -10.72
C GLU A 133 -5.89 -0.77 -9.36
N VAL A 134 -5.77 -2.10 -9.38
CA VAL A 134 -5.65 -2.92 -8.17
C VAL A 134 -4.37 -3.74 -8.24
N PHE A 135 -3.65 -3.80 -7.13
CA PHE A 135 -2.61 -4.81 -6.92
C PHE A 135 -3.09 -5.86 -5.92
N TYR A 136 -2.91 -7.14 -6.25
CA TYR A 136 -3.31 -8.27 -5.42
C TYR A 136 -2.11 -9.16 -5.13
N ILE A 137 -1.64 -9.16 -3.89
CA ILE A 137 -0.64 -10.11 -3.41
C ILE A 137 -1.37 -11.33 -2.86
N ASP A 138 -1.26 -12.44 -3.57
CA ASP A 138 -1.83 -13.73 -3.18
C ASP A 138 -0.77 -14.58 -2.46
N THR A 139 -0.99 -14.87 -1.19
CA THR A 139 -0.06 -15.65 -0.36
C THR A 139 -0.51 -17.11 -0.20
N GLU A 140 -1.77 -17.41 -0.49
CA GLU A 140 -2.41 -18.70 -0.21
C GLU A 140 -2.96 -19.40 -1.46
N ASP A 141 -2.71 -18.85 -2.66
CA ASP A 141 -3.22 -19.37 -3.94
C ASP A 141 -4.76 -19.36 -3.97
N THR A 142 -5.36 -18.27 -3.47
CA THR A 142 -6.81 -18.11 -3.32
C THR A 142 -7.41 -17.22 -4.40
N PHE A 143 -6.60 -16.48 -5.16
CA PHE A 143 -7.10 -15.64 -6.25
C PHE A 143 -7.68 -16.50 -7.38
N ARG A 144 -8.90 -16.19 -7.81
CA ARG A 144 -9.61 -16.90 -8.89
C ARG A 144 -10.07 -15.90 -9.94
N PRO A 145 -9.42 -15.82 -11.12
CA PRO A 145 -9.83 -14.87 -12.17
C PRO A 145 -11.26 -15.15 -12.66
N GLU A 146 -11.72 -16.40 -12.61
CA GLU A 146 -13.09 -16.77 -12.96
C GLU A 146 -14.10 -16.11 -12.01
N ARG A 147 -13.71 -15.91 -10.73
CA ARG A 147 -14.56 -15.22 -9.77
C ARG A 147 -14.61 -13.72 -10.02
N ILE A 148 -13.50 -13.12 -10.42
CA ILE A 148 -13.45 -11.72 -10.88
C ILE A 148 -14.37 -11.53 -12.09
N ALA A 149 -14.27 -12.40 -13.10
CA ALA A 149 -15.12 -12.35 -14.29
C ALA A 149 -16.62 -12.38 -13.93
N GLN A 150 -17.03 -13.32 -13.06
CA GLN A 150 -18.41 -13.40 -12.57
C GLN A 150 -18.86 -12.11 -11.87
N MET A 151 -18.01 -11.53 -11.02
CA MET A 151 -18.32 -10.30 -10.30
C MET A 151 -18.39 -9.09 -11.23
N ALA A 152 -17.52 -9.01 -12.24
CA ALA A 152 -17.52 -7.97 -13.26
C ALA A 152 -18.80 -8.02 -14.11
N GLU A 153 -19.19 -9.20 -14.60
CA GLU A 153 -20.43 -9.39 -15.35
C GLU A 153 -21.65 -8.97 -14.53
N ALA A 154 -21.67 -9.31 -13.24
CA ALA A 154 -22.78 -8.98 -12.35
C ALA A 154 -23.00 -7.46 -12.18
N VAL A 155 -21.96 -6.64 -12.41
CA VAL A 155 -22.05 -5.18 -12.38
C VAL A 155 -22.04 -4.55 -13.78
N GLY A 156 -22.19 -5.36 -14.84
CA GLY A 156 -22.25 -4.90 -16.23
C GLY A 156 -20.90 -4.43 -16.79
N MET A 157 -19.79 -4.89 -16.21
CA MET A 157 -18.42 -4.64 -16.70
C MET A 157 -17.95 -5.84 -17.54
N ASP A 158 -17.20 -5.58 -18.61
CA ASP A 158 -16.51 -6.64 -19.35
C ASP A 158 -15.48 -7.33 -18.42
N PRO A 159 -15.53 -8.66 -18.24
CA PRO A 159 -14.50 -9.40 -17.52
C PRO A 159 -13.08 -9.08 -17.94
N GLN A 160 -12.85 -8.84 -19.23
CA GLN A 160 -11.51 -8.55 -19.73
C GLN A 160 -11.02 -7.19 -19.23
N ASP A 161 -11.87 -6.16 -19.27
CA ASP A 161 -11.55 -4.83 -18.73
C ASP A 161 -11.24 -4.90 -17.22
N ALA A 162 -11.95 -5.76 -16.49
CA ALA A 162 -11.71 -5.97 -15.06
C ALA A 162 -10.35 -6.62 -14.81
N LEU A 163 -10.06 -7.72 -15.52
CA LEU A 163 -8.84 -8.51 -15.35
C LEU A 163 -7.59 -7.75 -15.80
N ASP A 164 -7.68 -6.93 -16.85
CA ASP A 164 -6.56 -6.12 -17.35
C ASP A 164 -6.10 -5.06 -16.33
N ARG A 165 -6.97 -4.67 -15.38
CA ARG A 165 -6.71 -3.64 -14.34
C ARG A 165 -6.41 -4.23 -12.96
N ILE A 166 -6.32 -5.56 -12.83
CA ILE A 166 -5.98 -6.26 -11.58
C ILE A 166 -4.64 -6.97 -11.75
N HIS A 167 -3.61 -6.42 -11.12
CA HIS A 167 -2.23 -6.92 -11.16
C HIS A 167 -2.00 -7.91 -10.02
N VAL A 168 -1.88 -9.19 -10.35
CA VAL A 168 -1.76 -10.26 -9.35
C VAL A 168 -0.32 -10.78 -9.27
N ALA A 169 0.19 -10.94 -8.06
CA ALA A 169 1.47 -11.60 -7.81
C ALA A 169 1.35 -12.60 -6.66
N ARG A 170 1.93 -13.80 -6.87
CA ARG A 170 1.98 -14.83 -5.85
C ARG A 170 3.20 -14.65 -4.96
N ALA A 171 3.00 -14.46 -3.66
CA ALA A 171 4.08 -14.50 -2.67
C ALA A 171 4.34 -15.93 -2.22
N TYR A 172 5.62 -16.32 -2.13
CA TYR A 172 6.03 -17.69 -1.78
C TYR A 172 6.61 -17.81 -0.37
N ASN A 173 6.94 -16.68 0.25
CA ASN A 173 7.49 -16.54 1.60
C ASN A 173 7.39 -15.07 2.04
N SER A 174 7.73 -14.77 3.29
CA SER A 174 7.62 -13.42 3.87
C SER A 174 8.54 -12.41 3.19
N ALA A 175 9.76 -12.81 2.83
CA ALA A 175 10.71 -11.94 2.12
C ALA A 175 10.20 -11.56 0.73
N HIS A 176 9.62 -12.52 0.00
CA HIS A 176 9.02 -12.27 -1.31
C HIS A 176 7.78 -11.38 -1.19
N GLN A 177 6.94 -11.58 -0.17
CA GLN A 177 5.79 -10.71 0.11
C GLN A 177 6.23 -9.25 0.32
N MET A 178 7.33 -9.02 1.05
CA MET A 178 7.89 -7.67 1.24
C MET A 178 8.43 -7.08 -0.07
N LEU A 179 9.15 -7.88 -0.88
CA LEU A 179 9.65 -7.45 -2.18
C LEU A 179 8.53 -7.01 -3.13
N LEU A 180 7.40 -7.73 -3.13
CA LEU A 180 6.23 -7.36 -3.93
C LEU A 180 5.64 -6.00 -3.53
N VAL A 181 5.64 -5.67 -2.23
CA VAL A 181 5.20 -4.34 -1.76
C VAL A 181 6.10 -3.23 -2.30
N ASP A 182 7.41 -3.45 -2.35
CA ASP A 182 8.33 -2.46 -2.91
C ASP A 182 8.18 -2.32 -4.43
N GLU A 183 7.87 -3.41 -5.14
CA GLU A 183 7.56 -3.34 -6.56
C GLU A 183 6.25 -2.60 -6.84
N ILE A 184 5.22 -2.78 -6.01
CA ILE A 184 3.98 -1.99 -6.08
C ILE A 184 4.28 -0.50 -5.93
N LYS A 185 5.13 -0.10 -4.97
CA LYS A 185 5.53 1.31 -4.82
C LYS A 185 6.20 1.86 -6.07
N ARG A 186 7.03 1.05 -6.75
CA ARG A 186 7.69 1.43 -8.01
C ARG A 186 6.65 1.62 -9.12
N MET A 187 5.76 0.65 -9.30
CA MET A 187 4.73 0.65 -10.36
C MET A 187 3.65 1.73 -10.15
N ALA A 188 3.32 2.05 -8.89
CA ALA A 188 2.37 3.10 -8.53
C ALA A 188 2.80 4.51 -8.96
N LYS A 189 4.04 4.70 -9.43
CA LYS A 189 4.48 5.96 -10.05
C LYS A 189 3.90 6.19 -11.44
N SER A 190 3.51 5.12 -12.14
CA SER A 190 2.97 5.16 -13.50
C SER A 190 1.54 4.65 -13.62
N ILE A 191 1.02 4.01 -12.57
CA ILE A 191 -0.30 3.40 -12.52
C ILE A 191 -1.14 4.13 -11.46
N ASP A 192 -2.39 4.47 -11.77
CA ASP A 192 -3.30 5.07 -10.78
C ASP A 192 -3.89 3.98 -9.87
N VAL A 193 -3.05 3.50 -8.95
CA VAL A 193 -3.41 2.47 -7.98
C VAL A 193 -4.35 3.05 -6.94
N LYS A 194 -5.51 2.41 -6.76
CA LYS A 194 -6.52 2.81 -5.76
C LYS A 194 -6.77 1.76 -4.69
N LEU A 195 -6.33 0.52 -4.91
CA LEU A 195 -6.45 -0.56 -3.95
C LEU A 195 -5.23 -1.49 -4.02
N VAL A 196 -4.73 -1.87 -2.84
CA VAL A 196 -3.76 -2.96 -2.68
C VAL A 196 -4.38 -3.99 -1.75
N ILE A 197 -4.47 -5.24 -2.20
CA ILE A 197 -4.97 -6.38 -1.44
C ILE A 197 -3.79 -7.30 -1.12
N VAL A 198 -3.73 -7.77 0.13
CA VAL A 198 -2.80 -8.81 0.56
C VAL A 198 -3.61 -9.93 1.21
N ASP A 199 -3.86 -11.00 0.46
CA ASP A 199 -4.66 -12.13 0.93
C ASP A 199 -3.81 -13.42 0.99
N SER A 200 -3.41 -13.90 2.15
CA SER A 200 -3.55 -13.32 3.49
C SER A 200 -2.26 -12.63 3.96
N LEU A 201 -2.39 -11.52 4.72
CA LEU A 201 -1.25 -10.75 5.22
C LEU A 201 -0.30 -11.54 6.12
N THR A 202 -0.83 -12.48 6.92
CA THR A 202 -0.09 -13.11 8.03
C THR A 202 0.40 -14.53 7.74
N SER A 203 0.00 -15.15 6.62
CA SER A 203 0.27 -16.57 6.32
C SER A 203 1.75 -16.94 6.45
N HIS A 204 2.60 -16.30 5.65
CA HIS A 204 4.04 -16.59 5.61
C HIS A 204 4.74 -16.23 6.92
N PHE A 205 4.39 -15.09 7.52
CA PHE A 205 4.99 -14.66 8.79
C PHE A 205 4.72 -15.63 9.94
N ARG A 206 3.49 -16.17 10.01
CA ARG A 206 3.13 -17.18 11.01
C ARG A 206 3.88 -18.50 10.81
N ALA A 207 4.17 -18.87 9.57
CA ALA A 207 4.88 -20.10 9.24
C ALA A 207 6.40 -19.97 9.52
N GLU A 208 6.99 -18.83 9.20
CA GLU A 208 8.45 -18.62 9.27
C GLU A 208 8.94 -18.15 10.65
N PHE A 209 8.17 -17.31 11.33
CA PHE A 209 8.55 -16.74 12.62
C PHE A 209 7.81 -17.41 13.77
N VAL A 210 8.08 -18.70 13.94
CA VAL A 210 7.62 -19.44 15.11
C VAL A 210 8.29 -18.86 16.35
N GLY A 211 7.50 -18.41 17.32
CA GLY A 211 8.02 -17.94 18.61
C GLY A 211 8.84 -19.01 19.33
N ARG A 212 9.63 -18.60 20.34
CA ARG A 212 10.36 -19.53 21.22
C ARG A 212 9.37 -20.31 22.10
N GLY A 213 8.72 -21.33 21.55
CA GLY A 213 7.68 -22.09 22.23
C GLY A 213 7.12 -23.30 21.49
N MET A 214 7.80 -23.80 20.44
CA MET A 214 7.62 -25.18 19.97
C MET A 214 8.78 -26.04 20.44
#